data_AF-A0A7V8CRR6-F1
#
_entry.id   AF-A0A7V8CRR6-F1
#
_cell.length_a   1.000
_cell.length_b   1.000
_cell.length_c   1.000
_cell.angle_alpha   90.00
_cell.angle_beta   90.00
_cell.angle_gamma   90.00
#
_symmetry.space_group_name_H-M   'P 1'
#
loop_
_entity.id
_entity.type
_entity.pdbx_description
1 polymer ?
#
loop_
_entity_poly.entity_id
_entity_poly.type
_entity_poly.pdbx_seq_one_letter_code
_entity_poly.pdbx_strand_id
1 'polypeptide(L)'
;MQHLYTFETKKEAEKGLAKLSGPKRLASDRDSNEVIYNLFGVLSWRNLYALGLYDLTELKSVLAQRDSGGAYNKIRHLEIIAALENTSRVLGLTIPEHWR
;
A
#
# COMPACT_ATOMS: atom_id res chain seq x y z
N MET A 1 -12.75 2.68 9.68
CA MET A 1 -11.50 1.95 9.35
C MET A 1 -11.85 0.83 8.40
N GLN A 2 -10.92 0.42 7.54
CA GLN A 2 -11.11 -0.67 6.59
C GLN A 2 -10.03 -1.74 6.79
N HIS A 3 -10.28 -2.95 6.31
CA HIS A 3 -9.25 -3.99 6.22
C HIS A 3 -8.20 -3.56 5.18
N LEU A 4 -6.93 -3.63 5.54
CA LEU A 4 -5.82 -3.20 4.68
C LEU A 4 -4.99 -4.38 4.19
N TYR A 5 -4.72 -5.36 5.06
CA TYR A 5 -3.92 -6.53 4.74
C TYR A 5 -4.10 -7.63 5.78
N THR A 6 -3.83 -8.87 5.38
CA THR A 6 -3.81 -10.04 6.26
C THR A 6 -2.40 -10.59 6.31
N PHE A 7 -1.88 -10.79 7.53
CA PHE A 7 -0.58 -11.40 7.77
C PHE A 7 -0.76 -12.81 8.33
N GLU A 8 0.15 -13.71 7.98
CA GLU A 8 0.20 -15.07 8.51
C GLU A 8 0.87 -15.12 9.89
N THR A 9 1.74 -14.14 10.19
CA THR A 9 2.48 -14.11 11.46
C THR A 9 2.16 -12.87 12.29
N LYS A 10 2.03 -13.06 13.61
CA LYS A 10 1.82 -11.96 14.57
C LYS A 10 2.89 -10.89 14.46
N LYS A 11 4.15 -11.32 14.33
CA LYS A 11 5.33 -10.44 14.30
C LYS A 11 5.30 -9.49 13.12
N GLU A 12 4.92 -9.97 11.93
CA GLU A 12 4.79 -9.12 10.75
C GLU A 12 3.59 -8.19 10.87
N ALA A 13 2.48 -8.71 11.41
CA ALA A 13 1.28 -7.92 11.63
C ALA A 13 1.51 -6.75 12.59
N GLU A 14 2.24 -6.97 13.69
CA GLU A 14 2.65 -5.93 14.64
C GLU A 14 3.58 -4.90 14.00
N LYS A 15 4.53 -5.34 13.16
CA LYS A 15 5.37 -4.42 12.38
C LYS A 15 4.54 -3.58 11.41
N GLY A 16 3.57 -4.19 10.72
CA GLY A 16 2.63 -3.49 9.84
C GLY A 16 1.82 -2.43 10.61
N LEU A 17 1.24 -2.82 11.74
CA LEU A 17 0.49 -1.94 12.62
C LEU A 17 1.32 -0.74 13.10
N ALA A 18 2.58 -0.95 13.47
CA ALA A 18 3.47 0.12 13.93
C ALA A 18 3.69 1.20 12.86
N LYS A 19 3.73 0.83 11.58
CA LYS A 19 3.95 1.76 10.45
C LYS A 19 2.72 2.61 10.09
N LEU A 20 1.51 2.15 10.44
CA LEU A 20 0.27 2.86 10.09
C LEU A 20 0.10 4.16 10.86
N SER A 21 -0.46 5.17 10.18
CA SER A 21 -0.84 6.45 10.75
C SER A 21 -2.36 6.56 10.92
N GLY A 22 -2.79 7.27 11.96
CA GLY A 22 -4.20 7.44 12.32
C GLY A 22 -4.80 6.21 13.04
N PRO A 23 -6.13 6.16 13.18
CA PRO A 23 -6.82 5.05 13.82
C PRO A 23 -6.52 3.71 13.14
N LYS A 24 -6.10 2.72 13.95
CA LYS A 24 -5.63 1.41 13.49
C LYS A 24 -5.95 0.33 14.52
N ARG A 25 -6.14 -0.91 14.04
CA ARG A 25 -6.46 -2.07 14.87
C ARG A 25 -5.90 -3.34 14.25
N LEU A 26 -5.37 -4.23 15.07
CA LEU A 26 -5.02 -5.59 14.67
C LEU A 26 -5.98 -6.58 15.30
N ALA A 27 -6.51 -7.52 14.52
CA ALA A 27 -7.37 -8.60 14.99
C ALA A 27 -6.81 -9.94 14.53
N SER A 28 -6.72 -10.91 15.44
CA SER A 28 -6.44 -12.30 15.09
C SER A 28 -7.74 -13.01 14.71
N ASP A 29 -7.69 -13.84 13.68
CA ASP A 29 -8.80 -14.70 13.27
C ASP A 29 -8.27 -16.12 12.99
N ARG A 30 -9.18 -17.10 12.89
CA ARG A 30 -8.84 -18.44 12.42
C ARG A 30 -9.33 -18.60 10.99
N ASP A 31 -8.39 -18.76 10.06
CA ASP A 31 -8.70 -19.23 8.72
C ASP A 31 -8.40 -20.73 8.66
N SER A 32 -9.46 -21.55 8.66
CA SER A 32 -9.38 -22.99 8.86
C SER A 32 -8.64 -23.37 10.17
N ASN A 33 -7.42 -23.92 10.07
CA ASN A 33 -6.61 -24.32 11.22
C ASN A 33 -5.44 -23.34 11.51
N GLU A 34 -5.33 -22.25 10.76
CA GLU A 34 -4.23 -21.30 10.89
C GLU A 34 -4.72 -19.99 11.52
N VAL A 35 -3.87 -19.40 12.36
CA VAL A 35 -4.17 -18.08 12.97
C VAL A 35 -3.63 -17.01 12.03
N ILE A 36 -4.55 -16.24 11.46
CA ILE A 36 -4.22 -15.08 10.62
C ILE A 36 -4.40 -13.78 11.41
N TYR A 37 -3.77 -12.73 10.94
CA TYR A 37 -3.75 -11.42 11.59
C TYR A 37 -4.22 -10.35 10.62
N ASN A 38 -5.48 -9.96 10.78
CA ASN A 38 -6.15 -8.95 9.98
C ASN A 38 -5.80 -7.53 10.48
N LEU A 39 -5.11 -6.76 9.63
CA LEU A 39 -4.73 -5.39 9.90
C LEU A 39 -5.79 -4.42 9.35
N PHE A 40 -6.39 -3.64 10.25
CA PHE A 40 -7.35 -2.59 9.94
C PHE A 40 -6.74 -1.21 10.16
N GLY A 41 -7.09 -0.26 9.31
CA GLY A 41 -6.64 1.12 9.46
C GLY A 41 -7.40 2.12 8.60
N VAL A 42 -6.86 3.34 8.53
CA VAL A 42 -7.34 4.34 7.57
C VAL A 42 -6.84 3.96 6.18
N LEU A 43 -7.77 3.71 5.25
CA LEU A 43 -7.44 3.48 3.86
C LEU A 43 -6.91 4.79 3.26
N SER A 44 -5.61 4.80 2.96
CA SER A 44 -4.94 5.95 2.34
C SER A 44 -3.67 5.48 1.65
N TRP A 45 -3.26 6.20 0.60
CA TRP A 45 -2.01 5.91 -0.11
C TRP A 45 -0.79 5.85 0.81
N ARG A 46 -0.72 6.74 1.82
CA ARG A 46 0.34 6.73 2.83
C ARG A 46 0.41 5.40 3.58
N ASN A 47 -0.73 4.89 4.04
CA ASN A 47 -0.77 3.64 4.79
C ASN A 47 -0.51 2.43 3.89
N LEU A 48 -1.01 2.43 2.66
CA LEU A 48 -0.70 1.38 1.67
C LEU A 48 0.80 1.36 1.32
N TYR A 49 1.41 2.53 1.13
CA TYR A 49 2.85 2.67 0.94
C TYR A 49 3.64 2.16 2.14
N ALA A 50 3.20 2.49 3.37
CA ALA A 50 3.84 2.04 4.59
C ALA A 50 3.82 0.51 4.74
N LEU A 51 2.79 -0.15 4.19
CA LEU A 51 2.68 -1.61 4.12
C LEU A 51 3.44 -2.23 2.94
N GLY A 52 3.96 -1.42 2.01
CA GLY A 52 4.65 -1.90 0.81
C GLY A 52 3.72 -2.48 -0.25
N LEU A 53 2.46 -2.05 -0.28
CA LEU A 53 1.45 -2.56 -1.21
C LEU A 53 1.43 -1.77 -2.53
N TYR A 54 0.90 -2.42 -3.58
CA TYR A 54 0.58 -1.83 -4.89
C TYR A 54 1.75 -1.09 -5.57
N ASP A 55 2.96 -1.61 -5.45
CA ASP A 55 4.17 -1.05 -6.06
C ASP A 55 4.48 0.42 -5.68
N LEU A 56 3.88 0.95 -4.60
CA LEU A 56 4.03 2.35 -4.21
C LEU A 56 5.49 2.68 -3.80
N THR A 57 6.24 1.70 -3.32
CA THR A 57 7.68 1.83 -3.03
C THR A 57 8.50 2.05 -4.31
N GLU A 58 8.14 1.32 -5.37
CA GLU A 58 8.77 1.47 -6.68
C GLU A 58 8.36 2.79 -7.33
N LEU A 59 7.07 3.13 -7.28
CA LEU A 59 6.56 4.41 -7.78
C LEU A 59 7.33 5.59 -7.19
N LYS A 60 7.55 5.59 -5.87
CA LYS A 60 8.32 6.67 -5.21
C LYS A 60 9.73 6.81 -5.80
N SER A 61 10.40 5.68 -6.06
CA SER A 61 11.75 5.68 -6.64
C SER A 61 11.74 6.21 -8.08
N VAL A 62 10.76 5.80 -8.87
CA VAL A 62 10.56 6.26 -10.26
C VAL A 62 10.27 7.75 -10.32
N LEU A 63 9.37 8.25 -9.46
CA LEU A 63 9.05 9.69 -9.37
C LEU A 63 10.27 10.50 -8.93
N ALA A 64 11.06 10.02 -7.96
CA ALA A 64 12.28 10.71 -7.54
C ALA A 64 13.33 10.81 -8.69
N GLN A 65 13.46 9.76 -9.52
CA GLN A 65 14.33 9.80 -10.70
C GLN A 65 13.80 10.79 -11.75
N ARG A 66 12.48 10.81 -11.97
CA ARG A 66 11.85 11.78 -12.87
C ARG A 66 12.07 13.21 -12.40
N ASP A 67 11.81 13.49 -11.13
CA ASP A 67 11.85 14.83 -10.55
C ASP A 67 13.29 15.37 -10.44
N SER A 68 14.30 14.48 -10.36
CA SER A 68 15.72 14.86 -10.43
C SER A 68 16.22 15.17 -11.86
N GLY A 69 15.35 15.09 -12.87
CA GLY A 69 15.71 15.34 -14.27
C GLY A 69 16.53 14.21 -14.91
N GLY A 70 16.64 13.07 -14.23
CA GLY A 70 17.35 11.89 -14.71
C GLY A 70 16.53 11.06 -15.70
N ALA A 71 17.21 10.11 -16.36
CA ALA A 71 16.51 9.04 -17.07
C ALA A 71 15.80 8.13 -16.05
N TYR A 72 14.52 7.87 -16.30
CA TYR A 72 13.71 6.94 -15.50
C TYR A 72 12.98 5.98 -16.44
N ASN A 73 12.56 4.84 -15.90
CA ASN A 73 11.83 3.84 -16.67
C ASN A 73 10.37 4.28 -16.88
N LYS A 74 10.12 4.98 -17.99
CA LYS A 74 8.79 5.46 -18.39
C LYS A 74 7.78 4.33 -18.59
N ILE A 75 8.21 3.19 -19.12
CA ILE A 75 7.32 2.04 -19.36
C ILE A 75 6.81 1.53 -18.01
N ARG A 76 7.72 1.30 -17.07
CA ARG A 76 7.37 0.83 -15.73
C ARG A 76 6.53 1.85 -14.96
N HIS A 77 6.82 3.15 -15.11
CA HIS A 77 5.99 4.21 -14.55
C HIS A 77 4.54 4.10 -15.00
N LEU A 78 4.31 3.98 -16.32
CA LEU A 78 2.96 3.87 -16.89
C LEU A 78 2.25 2.58 -16.46
N GLU A 79 2.96 1.46 -16.35
CA GLU A 79 2.40 0.19 -15.83
C GLU A 79 1.90 0.35 -14.40
N ILE A 80 2.69 0.94 -13.52
CA ILE A 80 2.31 1.16 -12.12
C ILE A 80 1.10 2.09 -12.05
N ILE A 81 1.08 3.19 -12.83
CA ILE A 81 -0.06 4.12 -12.85
C ILE A 81 -1.33 3.43 -13.35
N ALA A 82 -1.26 2.64 -14.43
CA ALA A 82 -2.41 1.89 -14.95
C ALA A 82 -2.95 0.88 -13.93
N ALA A 83 -2.07 0.16 -13.20
CA ALA A 83 -2.48 -0.73 -12.12
C ALA A 83 -3.15 0.05 -10.98
N LEU A 84 -2.56 1.15 -10.55
CA LEU A 84 -3.11 2.01 -9.50
C LEU A 84 -4.45 2.61 -9.90
N GLU A 85 -4.70 2.95 -11.16
CA GLU A 85 -6.00 3.45 -11.61
C GLU A 85 -7.11 2.44 -11.37
N ASN A 86 -6.88 1.17 -11.71
CA ASN A 86 -7.82 0.10 -11.42
C ASN A 86 -8.03 -0.08 -9.91
N THR A 87 -6.94 -0.15 -9.14
CA THR A 87 -6.98 -0.27 -7.68
C THR A 87 -7.70 0.91 -7.02
N SER A 88 -7.46 2.13 -7.48
CA SER A 88 -8.02 3.36 -6.93
C SER A 88 -9.55 3.38 -7.02
N ARG A 89 -10.12 2.85 -8.11
CA ARG A 89 -11.58 2.72 -8.29
C ARG A 89 -12.18 1.73 -7.29
N VAL A 90 -11.52 0.58 -7.07
CA VAL A 90 -11.97 -0.44 -6.10
C VAL A 90 -11.89 0.10 -4.67
N LEU A 91 -10.83 0.84 -4.37
CA LEU A 91 -10.58 1.40 -3.04
C LEU A 91 -11.31 2.72 -2.78
N GLY A 92 -11.88 3.36 -3.81
CA GLY A 92 -12.47 4.70 -3.70
C GLY A 92 -11.45 5.79 -3.37
N LEU A 93 -10.20 5.62 -3.79
CA LEU A 93 -9.12 6.60 -3.61
C LEU A 93 -8.90 7.41 -4.90
N THR A 94 -8.45 8.65 -4.76
CA THR A 94 -8.02 9.46 -5.91
C THR A 94 -6.51 9.39 -6.04
N ILE A 95 -6.00 9.13 -7.24
CA ILE A 95 -4.57 9.20 -7.52
C ILE A 95 -4.14 10.67 -7.59
N PRO A 96 -3.08 11.08 -6.88
CA PRO A 96 -2.55 12.43 -7.00
C PRO A 96 -2.04 12.74 -8.41
N GLU A 97 -2.37 13.93 -8.95
CA GLU A 97 -1.97 14.31 -10.31
C GLU A 97 -0.46 14.31 -10.54
N HIS A 98 0.33 14.69 -9.52
CA HIS A 98 1.79 14.69 -9.61
C HIS A 98 2.42 13.30 -9.74
N TRP A 99 1.65 12.21 -9.58
CA TRP A 99 2.12 10.86 -9.83
C TRP A 99 2.02 10.46 -11.31
N ARG A 100 1.17 11.15 -12.07
CA ARG A 100 1.04 10.94 -13.52
C ARG A 100 2.19 11.61 -14.26
#